data_AF-N1UCP1-F1
#
_entry.id   AF-N1UCP1-F1
#
_cell.length_a   1.000
_cell.length_b   1.000
_cell.length_c   1.000
_cell.angle_alpha   90.00
_cell.angle_beta   90.00
_cell.angle_gamma   90.00
#
_symmetry.space_group_name_H-M   'P 1'
#
loop_
_entity.id
_entity.type
_entity.pdbx_description
1 polymer ?
#
loop_
_entity_poly.entity_id
_entity_poly.type
_entity_poly.pdbx_seq_one_letter_code
_entity_poly.pdbx_strand_id
1 'polypeptide(L)' 'MAIYSYVAFNKKGKEEKGIIDAASLQAARSKLKNKGLYVRNISEDSEKKTGNSFLF' A
#
# COMPACT_ATOMS: atom_id res chain seq x y z
N MET A 1 1.65 15.69 1.84
CA MET A 1 0.99 14.39 2.14
C MET A 1 1.59 13.37 1.20
N ALA A 2 2.03 12.23 1.73
CA ALA A 2 2.59 11.15 0.91
C ALA A 2 1.47 10.24 0.42
N ILE A 3 1.64 9.69 -0.78
CA ILE A 3 0.74 8.70 -1.36
C ILE A 3 1.37 7.33 -1.13
N TYR A 4 0.58 6.39 -0.63
CA TYR A 4 0.99 5.01 -0.41
C TYR A 4 0.16 4.07 -1.27
N SER A 5 0.83 3.26 -2.07
CA SER A 5 0.21 2.15 -2.78
C SER A 5 0.10 0.94 -1.84
N TYR A 6 -1.06 0.30 -1.81
CA TYR A 6 -1.33 -0.85 -0.94
C TYR A 6 -1.98 -2.02 -1.68
N VAL A 7 -1.72 -3.21 -1.15
CA VAL A 7 -2.41 -4.46 -1.46
C VAL A 7 -2.96 -4.99 -0.14
N ALA A 8 -4.26 -5.17 -0.05
CA ALA A 8 -4.93 -5.65 1.14
C ALA A 8 -6.01 -6.68 0.80
N PHE A 9 -6.45 -7.46 1.80
CA PHE A 9 -7.60 -8.36 1.65
C PHE A 9 -8.81 -7.77 2.36
N ASN A 10 -9.97 -7.84 1.72
CA ASN A 10 -11.22 -7.55 2.41
C ASN A 10 -11.63 -8.75 3.30
N LYS A 11 -12.69 -8.58 4.09
CA LYS A 11 -13.19 -9.64 4.98
C LYS A 11 -13.65 -10.91 4.25
N LYS A 12 -13.90 -10.85 2.93
CA LYS A 12 -14.25 -12.00 2.08
C LYS A 12 -13.01 -12.71 1.52
N GLY A 13 -11.80 -12.26 1.88
CA GLY A 13 -10.55 -12.79 1.35
C GLY A 13 -10.21 -12.32 -0.07
N LYS A 14 -10.96 -11.36 -0.63
CA LYS A 14 -10.66 -10.81 -1.95
C LYS A 14 -9.54 -9.79 -1.83
N GLU A 15 -8.54 -9.93 -2.69
CA GLU A 15 -7.44 -8.96 -2.81
C GLU A 15 -7.97 -7.66 -3.43
N GLU A 16 -7.65 -6.54 -2.78
CA GLU A 16 -7.96 -5.18 -3.19
C GLU A 16 -6.66 -4.37 -3.18
N LYS A 17 -6.43 -3.67 -4.29
CA LYS A 17 -5.27 -2.80 -4.48
C LYS A 17 -5.76 -1.38 -4.64
N GLY A 18 -4.99 -0.44 -4.14
CA GLY A 18 -5.31 0.97 -4.31
C GLY A 18 -4.22 1.87 -3.78
N ILE A 19 -4.51 3.16 -3.81
CA ILE A 19 -3.65 4.20 -3.24
C ILE A 19 -4.35 4.83 -2.03
N ILE A 20 -3.55 5.29 -1.08
CA ILE A 20 -4.03 6.00 0.10
C ILE A 20 -3.10 7.14 0.46
N ASP A 21 -3.68 8.32 0.61
CA ASP A 21 -3.06 9.50 1.17
C ASP A 21 -2.88 9.33 2.69
N ALA A 22 -1.65 9.50 3.18
CA ALA A 22 -1.38 9.48 4.61
C ALA A 22 -0.20 10.38 4.99
N ALA A 23 -0.12 10.71 6.28
CA ALA A 23 1.02 11.43 6.84
C ALA A 23 2.24 10.53 7.05
N SER A 24 2.04 9.21 7.15
CA SER A 24 3.09 8.20 7.32
C SER A 24 2.57 6.81 6.96
N LEU A 25 3.48 5.85 6.76
CA LEU A 25 3.14 4.44 6.49
C LEU A 25 2.31 3.81 7.62
N GLN A 26 2.58 4.19 8.88
CA GLN A 26 1.81 3.71 10.03
C GLN A 26 0.39 4.28 10.04
N ALA A 27 0.23 5.57 9.71
CA ALA A 27 -1.08 6.19 9.54
C ALA A 27 -1.86 5.54 8.38
N ALA A 28 -1.19 5.23 7.27
CA ALA A 28 -1.81 4.52 6.15
C ALA A 28 -2.32 3.13 6.54
N ARG A 29 -1.52 2.34 7.26
CA ARG A 29 -1.94 1.03 7.81
C ARG A 29 -3.14 1.15 8.74
N SER A 30 -3.14 2.12 9.65
CA SER A 30 -4.26 2.36 10.55
C SER A 30 -5.53 2.72 9.80
N LYS A 31 -5.45 3.60 8.78
CA LYS A 31 -6.60 3.92 7.91
C LYS A 31 -7.15 2.68 7.20
N LEU A 32 -6.28 1.81 6.65
CA LEU A 32 -6.70 0.59 5.96
C LEU A 32 -7.34 -0.42 6.93
N LYS A 33 -6.76 -0.60 8.13
CA LYS A 33 -7.33 -1.46 9.18
C LYS A 33 -8.71 -0.96 9.62
N ASN A 34 -8.88 0.35 9.77
CA ASN A 34 -10.18 0.96 10.12
C ASN A 34 -11.23 0.76 9.03
N LYS A 35 -10.83 0.65 7.75
CA LYS A 35 -11.71 0.26 6.64
C LYS A 35 -12.05 -1.24 6.64
N GLY A 36 -11.49 -2.03 7.55
CA GLY A 36 -11.66 -3.48 7.59
C GLY A 36 -10.86 -4.22 6.52
N LEU A 37 -9.80 -3.59 6.00
CA LEU A 37 -8.87 -4.18 5.05
C LEU A 37 -7.64 -4.70 5.78
N TYR A 38 -7.24 -5.92 5.44
CA TYR A 38 -6.04 -6.57 5.96
C TYR A 38 -4.87 -6.32 5.03
N VAL A 39 -3.99 -5.39 5.40
CA VAL A 39 -2.85 -4.96 4.57
C VAL A 39 -1.85 -6.11 4.42
N ARG A 40 -1.66 -6.58 3.18
CA ARG A 40 -0.62 -7.55 2.80
C ARG A 40 0.69 -6.84 2.47
N ASN A 41 0.61 -5.78 1.68
CA ASN A 41 1.75 -4.97 1.31
C ASN A 41 1.36 -3.49 1.25
N ILE A 42 2.27 -2.60 1.64
CA ILE A 42 2.09 -1.16 1.51
C ILE A 42 3.45 -0.50 1.29
N SER A 43 3.54 0.33 0.27
CA SER A 43 4.75 1.03 -0.14
C SER A 43 4.43 2.49 -0.40
N GLU A 44 5.34 3.39 -0.03
CA GLU A 44 5.23 4.79 -0.42
C GLU A 44 5.42 4.88 -1.92
N ASP A 45 4.43 5.45 -2.63
CA ASP A 45 4.56 5.75 -4.04
C ASP A 45 5.34 7.05 -4.16
N SER A 46 6.63 6.96 -3.86
CA SER A 46 7.61 7.98 -4.20
C SER A 46 7.86 7.81 -5.69
N GLU A 47 7.12 8.56 -6.50
CA GLU A 47 7.37 8.64 -7.94
C GLU A 47 8.88 8.86 -8.15
N LYS A 48 9.55 7.83 -8.69
CA LYS A 48 10.95 7.75 -9.15
C LYS A 48 12.03 7.46 -8.08
N LYS A 49 12.57 6.22 -8.13
CA LYS A 49 13.91 5.92 -8.71
C LYS A 49 14.26 4.41 -8.64
N THR A 50 14.52 3.83 -9.82
CA THR A 50 15.60 2.87 -10.13
C THR A 50 15.66 1.54 -9.33
N GLY A 51 15.58 0.36 -9.96
CA GLY A 51 16.42 0.00 -11.08
C GLY A 51 15.97 -1.21 -11.87
N ASN A 52 16.20 -1.07 -13.17
CA ASN A 52 16.54 -2.13 -14.09
C ASN A 52 17.51 -3.13 -13.43
N SER A 53 17.06 -4.35 -13.18
CA SER A 53 17.94 -5.53 -13.10
C SER A 53 17.16 -6.73 -13.62
N PHE A 54 16.95 -6.68 -14.94
CA PHE A 54 16.97 -7.88 -15.76
C PHE A 54 18.32 -8.60 -15.58
N LEU A 55 18.28 -9.93 -15.73
CA LEU A 55 19.38 -10.92 -15.87
C LEU A 55 19.81 -11.65 -14.58
N PHE A 56 19.35 -12.90 -14.47
CA PHE A 56 20.21 -14.07 -14.34
C PHE A 56 19.66 -15.19 -15.23
#